data_AF-A0A315CNY4-F1
#
_entry.id   AF-A0A315CNY4-F1
#
_cell.length_a   1.000
_cell.length_b   1.000
_cell.length_c   1.000
_cell.angle_alpha   90.00
_cell.angle_beta   90.00
_cell.angle_gamma   90.00
#
_symmetry.space_group_name_H-M   'P 1'
#
loop_
_entity.id
_entity.type
_entity.pdbx_description
1 polymer ?
#
loop_
_entity_poly.entity_id
_entity_poly.type
_entity_poly.pdbx_seq_one_letter_code
_entity_poly.pdbx_strand_id
1 'polypeptide(L)' 'MKKVIGYFLFVLSFMSWAAIASLPFLNLSIEKSAAITTALIVGGEIAFVLSIALLGKEFLGKIKTFLNRFNFFRKEK' A
#
# COMPACT_ATOMS: atom_id res chain seq x y z
N MET A 1 -13.84 -14.31 4.77
CA MET A 1 -13.92 -12.98 5.41
C MET A 1 -12.54 -12.39 5.73
N LYS A 2 -11.77 -12.93 6.68
CA LYS A 2 -10.47 -12.36 7.12
C LYS A 2 -9.48 -12.06 5.97
N LYS A 3 -9.31 -13.00 5.03
CA LYS A 3 -8.44 -12.81 3.86
C LYS A 3 -8.93 -11.71 2.93
N VAL A 4 -10.24 -11.57 2.73
CA VAL A 4 -10.84 -10.50 1.88
C VAL A 4 -10.56 -9.13 2.48
N ILE A 5 -10.75 -8.99 3.80
CA ILE A 5 -10.42 -7.77 4.54
C ILE A 5 -8.92 -7.46 4.44
N GLY A 6 -8.08 -8.49 4.57
CA GLY A 6 -6.64 -8.36 4.39
C GLY A 6 -6.27 -7.80 3.01
N TYR A 7 -6.82 -8.35 1.92
CA TYR A 7 -6.57 -7.83 0.57
C TYR A 7 -7.12 -6.42 0.38
N PHE A 8 -8.28 -6.12 0.95
CA PHE A 8 -8.86 -4.78 0.90
C PHE A 8 -7.95 -3.75 1.60
N LEU A 9 -7.47 -4.05 2.81
CA LEU A 9 -6.54 -3.20 3.55
C LEU A 9 -5.21 -3.02 2.82
N PHE A 10 -4.72 -4.08 2.17
CA PHE A 10 -3.51 -4.01 1.35
C PHE A 10 -3.70 -3.05 0.18
N VAL A 11 -4.80 -3.14 -0.57
CA VAL A 11 -5.08 -2.19 -1.67
C VAL A 11 -5.25 -0.77 -1.13
N LEU A 12 -5.97 -0.62 -0.02
CA LEU A 12 -6.21 0.68 0.62
C LEU A 12 -4.91 1.37 1.04
N SER A 13 -3.91 0.64 1.53
CA SER A 13 -2.62 1.24 1.90
C SER A 13 -1.90 1.86 0.71
N PHE A 14 -1.96 1.25 -0.48
CA PHE A 14 -1.41 1.85 -1.70
C PHE A 14 -2.27 3.01 -2.23
N MET A 15 -3.59 2.95 -2.01
CA MET A 15 -4.47 4.08 -2.35
C MET A 15 -4.14 5.33 -1.53
N SER A 16 -3.71 5.18 -0.27
CA SER A 16 -3.23 6.33 0.52
C SER A 16 -2.06 7.05 -0.15
N TRP A 17 -1.11 6.30 -0.72
CA TRP A 17 0.01 6.88 -1.48
C TRP A 17 -0.47 7.58 -2.76
N ALA A 18 -1.40 6.99 -3.50
CA ALA A 18 -1.99 7.62 -4.67
C ALA A 18 -2.73 8.93 -4.31
N ALA A 19 -3.45 8.93 -3.18
CA ALA A 19 -4.12 10.12 -2.67
C ALA A 19 -3.12 11.23 -2.28
N ILE A 20 -2.00 10.87 -1.63
CA ILE A 20 -0.92 11.83 -1.32
C ILE A 20 -0.35 12.43 -2.62
N ALA A 21 -0.07 11.60 -3.63
CA ALA A 21 0.43 12.07 -4.92
C ALA A 21 -0.57 13.03 -5.62
N SER A 22 -1.86 12.92 -5.32
CA SER A 22 -2.90 13.79 -5.87
C SER A 22 -3.06 15.13 -5.13
N LEU A 23 -2.56 15.25 -3.89
CA LEU A 23 -2.72 16.46 -3.06
C LEU A 23 -2.25 17.77 -3.73
N PRO A 24 -1.11 17.81 -4.46
CA PRO A 24 -0.64 19.04 -5.09
C PRO A 24 -1.63 19.64 -6.10
N PHE A 25 -2.53 18.82 -6.66
CA PHE A 25 -3.53 19.26 -7.65
C PHE A 25 -4.80 19.83 -7.01
N LEU A 26 -4.96 19.73 -5.70
CA LEU A 26 -6.17 20.13 -4.98
C LEU A 26 -6.14 21.59 -4.47
N ASN A 27 -5.07 22.34 -4.74
CA ASN A 27 -4.89 23.75 -4.33
C ASN A 27 -5.22 24.01 -2.84
N LEU A 28 -4.86 23.06 -1.97
CA LEU A 28 -5.10 23.16 -0.53
C LEU A 28 -4.03 24.03 0.14
N SER A 29 -4.38 24.66 1.26
CA SER A 29 -3.39 25.36 2.08
C SER A 29 -2.33 24.39 2.60
N ILE A 30 -1.11 24.88 2.81
CA ILE A 30 0.04 24.08 3.26
C ILE A 30 -0.29 23.32 4.55
N GLU A 31 -0.94 23.99 5.51
CA GLU A 31 -1.35 23.39 6.78
C GLU A 31 -2.30 22.20 6.59
N LYS A 32 -3.30 22.33 5.71
CA LYS A 32 -4.26 21.26 5.42
C LYS A 32 -3.60 20.11 4.69
N SER A 33 -2.76 20.40 3.68
CA SER A 33 -2.02 19.38 2.95
C SER A 33 -1.10 18.58 3.87
N ALA A 34 -0.40 19.24 4.79
CA ALA A 34 0.47 18.59 5.77
C ALA A 34 -0.32 17.66 6.72
N ALA A 35 -1.46 18.15 7.24
CA ALA A 35 -2.32 17.36 8.11
C ALA A 35 -2.89 16.12 7.40
N ILE A 36 -3.40 16.29 6.18
CA ILE A 36 -3.96 15.19 5.37
C ILE A 36 -2.87 14.18 4.99
N THR A 37 -1.68 14.66 4.59
CA THR A 37 -0.54 13.80 4.26
C THR A 37 -0.16 12.94 5.45
N THR A 38 -0.04 13.54 6.64
CA THR A 38 0.30 12.81 7.87
C THR A 38 -0.74 11.73 8.18
N ALA A 39 -2.04 12.08 8.10
CA ALA A 39 -3.12 11.12 8.33
C ALA A 39 -3.12 9.96 7.32
N LEU A 40 -2.89 10.25 6.03
CA LEU A 40 -2.82 9.26 4.97
C LEU A 40 -1.61 8.32 5.12
N ILE A 41 -0.44 8.86 5.50
CA ILE A 41 0.76 8.05 5.75
C ILE A 41 0.51 7.12 6.94
N VAL A 42 0.14 7.68 8.10
CA VAL A 42 -0.06 6.86 9.32
C VAL A 42 -1.17 5.84 9.11
N GLY A 43 -2.30 6.24 8.54
CA GLY A 43 -3.41 5.34 8.24
C GLY A 43 -3.05 4.26 7.19
N GLY A 44 -2.30 4.64 6.16
CA GLY A 44 -1.80 3.73 5.13
C GLY A 44 -0.86 2.67 5.70
N GLU A 45 0.10 3.06 6.53
CA GLU A 45 1.04 2.14 7.19
C GLU A 45 0.31 1.19 8.16
N ILE A 46 -0.64 1.69 8.95
CA ILE A 46 -1.46 0.84 9.83
C ILE A 46 -2.26 -0.18 9.00
N ALA A 47 -2.91 0.26 7.93
CA ALA A 47 -3.65 -0.62 7.04
C ALA A 47 -2.73 -1.68 6.40
N PHE A 48 -1.52 -1.28 5.99
CA PHE A 48 -0.54 -2.20 5.43
C PHE A 48 -0.12 -3.27 6.45
N VAL A 49 0.28 -2.89 7.66
CA VAL A 49 0.68 -3.83 8.72
C VAL A 49 -0.46 -4.78 9.07
N LEU A 50 -1.69 -4.26 9.23
CA LEU A 50 -2.88 -5.08 9.49
C LEU A 50 -3.18 -6.03 8.33
N SER A 51 -2.98 -5.60 7.08
CA SER A 51 -3.17 -6.45 5.91
C SER A 51 -2.23 -7.65 5.94
N ILE A 52 -0.94 -7.43 6.24
CA ILE A 52 0.06 -8.49 6.32
C ILE A 52 -0.24 -9.43 7.49
N ALA A 53 -0.65 -8.89 8.65
CA ALA A 53 -1.05 -9.67 9.80
C ALA A 53 -2.26 -10.59 9.50
N LEU A 54 -3.25 -10.09 8.76
CA LEU A 54 -4.46 -10.84 8.38
C LEU A 54 -4.23 -11.86 7.26
N LEU A 55 -3.35 -11.55 6.30
CA LEU A 55 -3.07 -12.39 5.15
C LEU A 55 -2.01 -13.46 5.44
N GLY A 56 -1.08 -13.17 6.35
CA GLY A 56 -0.09 -14.11 6.86
C GLY A 56 0.95 -14.59 5.84
N LYS A 57 1.64 -15.67 6.18
CA LYS A 57 2.79 -16.21 5.44
C LYS A 57 2.45 -16.66 4.02
N GLU A 58 1.22 -17.11 3.77
CA GLU A 58 0.77 -17.53 2.43
C GLU A 58 0.87 -16.38 1.42
N PHE A 59 0.46 -15.18 1.83
CA PHE A 59 0.51 -14.00 0.97
C PHE A 59 1.94 -13.51 0.73
N LEU A 60 2.78 -13.52 1.77
CA LEU A 60 4.20 -13.22 1.63
C LEU A 60 4.90 -14.21 0.68
N GLY A 61 4.52 -15.49 0.73
CA GLY A 61 4.97 -16.50 -0.22
C GLY A 61 4.60 -16.14 -1.66
N LYS A 62 3.34 -15.75 -1.90
CA LYS A 62 2.87 -15.29 -3.22
C LYS A 62 3.62 -14.05 -3.71
N ILE A 63 3.83 -13.05 -2.84
CA ILE A 63 4.63 -11.86 -3.18
C ILE A 63 6.06 -12.26 -3.57
N LYS A 64 6.72 -13.11 -2.77
CA LYS A 64 8.08 -13.57 -3.07
C LYS A 64 8.15 -14.32 -4.40
N THR A 65 7.21 -15.22 -4.68
CA THR A 65 7.14 -15.92 -5.97
C THR A 65 6.91 -14.96 -7.13
N PHE A 66 6.04 -13.97 -6.95
CA PHE A 66 5.77 -12.93 -7.95
C PHE A 66 7.01 -12.08 -8.23
N LEU A 67 7.68 -11.59 -7.18
CA LEU A 67 8.92 -10.82 -7.30
C LEU A 67 10.05 -11.64 -7.94
N ASN A 68 10.17 -12.92 -7.59
CA ASN A 68 11.19 -13.79 -8.17
C ASN A 68 10.93 -14.06 -9.66
N ARG A 69 9.66 -14.24 -10.05
CA ARG A 69 9.28 -14.35 -11.46
C ARG A 69 9.60 -13.04 -12.21
N PHE A 70 9.31 -11.89 -11.62
CA PHE A 70 9.62 -10.61 -12.22
C PHE A 70 11.14 -10.39 -12.40
N ASN A 71 11.93 -10.79 -11.41
CA ASN A 71 13.40 -10.71 -11.50
C ASN A 71 13.99 -11.72 -12.50
N PHE A 72 13.36 -12.89 -12.66
CA PHE A 72 13.74 -13.87 -13.69
C PHE A 72 13.54 -13.30 -15.10
N PHE A 73 12.40 -12.65 -15.37
CA PHE A 73 12.16 -11.95 -16.64
C PHE A 73 13.18 -10.82 -16.93
N ARG A 74 13.84 -10.30 -15.89
CA ARG A 74 14.86 -9.25 -16.03
C ARG A 74 16.26 -9.80 -16.30
N LYS A 75 16.50 -11.09 -16.12
CA LYS A 75 17.80 -11.76 -16.37
C LYS A 75 17.96 -12.29 -17.79
N GLU A 76 16.90 -12.29 -18.60
CA GLU A 76 16.89 -12.79 -19.98
C GLU A 76 17.06 -11.68 -21.03
N LYS A 77 17.76 -10.60 -20.66
CA LYS A 77 18.22 -9.50 -21.54
C LYS A 77 19.69 -9.24 -21.28
#